data_AF-A0A4W2GWM4-F1
#
_entry.id   AF-A0A4W2GWM4-F1
#
_cell.length_a   1.000
_cell.length_b   1.000
_cell.length_c   1.000
_cell.angle_alpha   90.00
_cell.angle_beta   90.00
_cell.angle_gamma   90.00
#
_symmetry.space_group_name_H-M   'P 1'
#
loop_
_entity.id
_entity.type
_entity.pdbx_description
1 polymer ?
#
loop_
_entity_poly.entity_id
_entity_poly.type
_entity_poly.pdbx_seq_one_letter_code
_entity_poly.pdbx_strand_id
1 'polypeptide(L)'
;MDSEIKEEIPVHEEFILCCGVETQVLKCGPWTDLINNHSSTRPKLLIFIIPGNPGFSAMYVPFAKALYSATKRRFPVWIISHAGHALAPRGKKILKSSEVNAAYLGSQEMREVVKRDDETIKEHLPKLIFYYGATDSWCPKEYYDDMKKDFPEGDIRLCEKKIPHAFVMSFFQEMADMVADWLKDDLSKM
;
A
#
# COMPACT_ATOMS: atom_id res chain seq x y z
N MET A 1 -2.97 35.61 -9.84
CA MET A 1 -2.49 34.54 -8.97
C MET A 1 -2.90 33.27 -9.67
N ASP A 2 -2.00 32.77 -10.52
CA ASP A 2 -2.30 31.67 -11.43
C ASP A 2 -2.63 30.45 -10.58
N SER A 3 -3.90 30.04 -10.60
CA SER A 3 -4.30 28.75 -10.08
C SER A 3 -3.62 27.72 -10.98
N GLU A 4 -2.49 27.18 -10.54
CA GLU A 4 -1.90 25.99 -11.13
C GLU A 4 -3.02 24.97 -11.26
N ILE A 5 -3.43 24.70 -12.49
CA ILE A 5 -4.30 23.58 -12.81
C ILE A 5 -3.47 22.37 -12.37
N LYS A 6 -3.76 21.80 -11.20
CA LYS A 6 -3.16 20.56 -10.74
C LYS A 6 -3.51 19.51 -11.78
N GLU A 7 -2.59 19.29 -12.71
CA GLU A 7 -2.71 18.31 -13.77
C GLU A 7 -3.08 16.98 -13.13
N GLU A 8 -4.28 16.48 -13.45
CA GLU A 8 -4.80 15.29 -12.82
C GLU A 8 -3.90 14.11 -13.15
N ILE A 9 -3.37 13.45 -12.12
CA ILE A 9 -2.52 12.28 -12.31
C ILE A 9 -3.40 11.12 -12.81
N PRO A 10 -3.16 10.61 -14.03
CA PRO A 10 -3.96 9.52 -14.57
C PRO A 10 -3.69 8.22 -13.81
N VAL A 11 -4.72 7.39 -13.71
CA VAL A 11 -4.63 6.04 -13.14
C VAL A 11 -5.06 5.06 -14.21
N HIS A 12 -4.19 4.10 -14.51
CA HIS A 12 -4.49 3.02 -15.43
C HIS A 12 -4.97 1.80 -14.64
N GLU A 13 -6.04 1.17 -15.11
CA GLU A 13 -6.61 -0.04 -14.53
C GLU A 13 -6.26 -1.26 -15.39
N GLU A 14 -5.84 -2.34 -14.74
CA GLU A 14 -5.62 -3.64 -15.35
C GLU A 14 -6.18 -4.75 -14.44
N PHE A 15 -6.58 -5.86 -15.03
CA PHE A 15 -6.90 -7.10 -14.30
C PHE A 15 -5.91 -8.20 -14.65
N ILE A 16 -5.34 -8.82 -13.63
CA ILE A 16 -4.44 -9.97 -13.73
C ILE A 16 -5.06 -11.19 -13.05
N LEU A 17 -4.54 -12.38 -13.38
CA LEU A 17 -4.90 -13.61 -12.68
C LEU A 17 -3.88 -13.90 -11.58
N CYS A 18 -4.28 -13.74 -10.32
CA CYS A 18 -3.51 -14.18 -9.16
C CYS A 18 -4.05 -15.54 -8.72
N CYS A 19 -3.26 -16.61 -8.86
CA CYS A 19 -3.69 -17.99 -8.56
C CYS A 19 -5.02 -18.39 -9.23
N GLY A 20 -5.26 -17.90 -10.45
CA GLY A 20 -6.50 -18.16 -11.20
C GLY A 20 -7.70 -17.28 -10.83
N VAL A 21 -7.52 -16.31 -9.93
CA VAL A 21 -8.56 -15.37 -9.52
C VAL A 21 -8.29 -13.98 -10.09
N GLU A 22 -9.33 -13.36 -10.66
CA GLU A 22 -9.27 -11.98 -11.17
C GLU A 22 -8.89 -11.00 -10.05
N THR A 23 -7.86 -10.21 -10.30
CA THR A 23 -7.24 -9.30 -9.32
C THR A 23 -6.95 -7.97 -10.00
N GLN A 24 -7.43 -6.88 -9.40
CA GLN A 24 -7.31 -5.55 -9.99
C GLN A 24 -5.96 -4.93 -9.62
N VAL A 25 -5.31 -4.30 -10.59
CA VAL A 25 -4.11 -3.50 -10.42
C VAL A 25 -4.39 -2.08 -10.91
N LEU A 26 -4.20 -1.10 -10.03
CA LEU A 26 -4.31 0.33 -10.34
C LEU A 26 -2.92 0.94 -10.39
N LYS A 27 -2.59 1.63 -11.49
CA LYS A 27 -1.23 2.08 -11.79
C LYS A 27 -1.16 3.60 -11.92
N CYS A 28 -0.32 4.21 -11.09
CA CYS A 28 0.01 5.64 -11.11
C CYS A 28 1.45 5.81 -11.62
N GLY A 29 1.68 6.73 -12.57
CA GLY A 29 2.97 6.87 -13.26
C GLY A 29 3.19 5.84 -14.38
N PRO A 30 4.40 5.69 -14.94
CA PRO A 30 4.63 4.83 -16.11
C PRO A 30 4.10 3.40 -15.90
N TRP A 31 3.21 2.95 -16.79
CA TRP A 31 2.56 1.63 -16.71
C TRP A 31 2.93 0.68 -17.86
N THR A 32 3.78 1.13 -18.80
CA THR A 32 4.26 0.33 -19.94
C THR A 32 5.75 0.01 -19.82
N ASP A 33 6.12 -1.24 -20.17
CA ASP A 33 7.49 -1.75 -20.37
C ASP A 33 8.59 -1.23 -19.43
N LEU A 34 8.40 -1.38 -18.11
CA LEU A 34 9.45 -1.10 -17.11
C LEU A 34 10.72 -1.94 -17.34
N ILE A 35 10.57 -3.13 -17.92
CA ILE A 35 11.64 -4.13 -18.10
C ILE A 35 12.30 -3.99 -19.48
N ASN A 36 11.51 -3.85 -20.55
CA ASN A 36 12.01 -3.91 -21.93
C ASN A 36 12.39 -2.55 -22.52
N ASN A 37 11.97 -1.44 -21.90
CA ASN A 37 12.30 -0.12 -22.40
C ASN A 37 13.70 0.29 -21.91
N HIS A 38 14.66 0.32 -22.82
CA HIS A 38 16.07 0.67 -22.53
C HIS A 38 16.32 2.18 -22.38
N SER A 39 15.27 2.99 -22.25
CA SER A 39 15.42 4.43 -21.98
C SER A 39 16.23 4.67 -20.71
N SER A 40 17.16 5.64 -20.76
CA SER A 40 17.89 6.15 -19.60
C SER A 40 16.96 6.81 -18.56
N THR A 41 15.71 7.10 -18.94
CA THR A 41 14.67 7.67 -18.07
C THR A 41 13.73 6.62 -17.45
N ARG A 42 13.99 5.32 -17.66
CA ARG A 42 13.12 4.26 -17.11
C ARG A 42 13.16 4.24 -15.57
N PRO A 43 12.03 4.00 -14.89
CA PRO A 43 12.03 3.80 -13.45
C PRO A 43 12.79 2.52 -13.09
N LYS A 44 13.77 2.61 -12.19
CA LYS A 44 14.50 1.44 -11.67
C LYS A 44 13.80 0.76 -10.49
N LEU A 45 12.79 1.41 -9.91
CA LEU A 45 12.02 0.93 -8.77
C LEU A 45 10.53 1.10 -9.04
N LEU A 46 9.76 0.21 -8.43
CA LEU A 46 8.30 0.28 -8.34
C LEU A 46 7.93 0.38 -6.86
N ILE A 47 7.09 1.36 -6.51
CA ILE A 47 6.42 1.38 -5.21
C ILE A 47 5.13 0.58 -5.38
N PHE A 48 4.99 -0.48 -4.58
CA PHE A 48 3.86 -1.40 -4.68
C PHE A 48 3.06 -1.39 -3.37
N ILE A 49 1.78 -1.07 -3.47
CA ILE A 49 0.85 -0.94 -2.34
C ILE A 49 -0.03 -2.18 -2.28
N ILE A 50 0.01 -2.84 -1.13
CA ILE A 50 -0.87 -3.96 -0.78
C ILE A 50 -1.86 -3.46 0.29
N PRO A 51 -3.16 -3.36 -0.02
CA PRO A 51 -4.20 -2.96 0.91
C PRO A 51 -4.30 -3.91 2.11
N GLY A 52 -4.64 -3.37 3.28
CA GLY A 52 -5.21 -4.17 4.37
C GLY A 52 -6.69 -4.47 4.12
N ASN A 53 -7.37 -5.04 5.11
CA ASN A 53 -8.83 -5.22 5.08
C ASN A 53 -9.56 -3.91 4.75
N PRO A 54 -10.62 -3.94 3.91
CA PRO A 54 -11.25 -5.08 3.24
C PRO A 54 -10.59 -5.53 1.92
N GLY A 55 -9.41 -5.02 1.58
CA GLY A 55 -8.64 -5.46 0.41
C GLY A 55 -8.92 -4.72 -0.91
N PHE A 56 -9.60 -3.57 -0.84
CA PHE A 56 -9.96 -2.77 -2.01
C PHE A 56 -8.85 -1.78 -2.38
N SER A 57 -8.30 -1.92 -3.60
CA SER A 57 -7.24 -1.04 -4.12
C SER A 57 -7.73 0.40 -4.36
N ALA A 58 -8.99 0.58 -4.75
CA ALA A 58 -9.56 1.90 -5.07
C ALA A 58 -9.47 2.91 -3.90
N MET A 59 -9.53 2.44 -2.64
CA MET A 59 -9.41 3.31 -1.46
C MET A 59 -8.05 3.99 -1.36
N TYR A 60 -7.00 3.37 -1.92
CA TYR A 60 -5.62 3.84 -1.83
C TYR A 60 -5.24 4.76 -3.01
N VAL A 61 -6.14 5.00 -3.97
CA VAL A 61 -5.84 5.84 -5.15
C VAL A 61 -5.39 7.26 -4.78
N PRO A 62 -6.08 7.99 -3.87
CA PRO A 62 -5.62 9.32 -3.45
C PRO A 62 -4.22 9.29 -2.84
N PHE A 63 -3.94 8.27 -2.00
CA PHE A 63 -2.63 8.05 -1.40
C PHE A 63 -1.56 7.75 -2.45
N ALA A 64 -1.83 6.89 -3.43
CA ALA A 64 -0.88 6.58 -4.50
C ALA A 64 -0.58 7.80 -5.38
N LYS A 65 -1.58 8.64 -5.69
CA LYS A 65 -1.38 9.90 -6.42
C LYS A 65 -0.52 10.88 -5.60
N ALA A 66 -0.79 10.99 -4.30
CA ALA A 66 -0.01 11.85 -3.40
C ALA A 66 1.44 11.37 -3.28
N LEU A 67 1.67 10.06 -3.11
CA LEU A 67 3.00 9.48 -2.99
C LEU A 67 3.79 9.58 -4.29
N TYR A 68 3.14 9.39 -5.44
CA TYR A 68 3.76 9.63 -6.75
C TYR A 68 4.20 11.09 -6.90
N SER A 69 3.42 12.04 -6.38
CA SER A 69 3.78 13.46 -6.39
C SER A 69 4.93 13.77 -5.43
N ALA A 70 4.85 13.27 -4.19
CA ALA A 70 5.87 13.48 -3.14
C ALA A 70 7.23 12.92 -3.54
N THR A 71 7.24 11.83 -4.32
CA THR A 71 8.45 11.23 -4.91
C THR A 71 8.89 11.90 -6.23
N LYS A 72 8.39 13.11 -6.51
CA LYS A 72 8.70 13.91 -7.70
C LYS A 72 8.43 13.17 -9.02
N ARG A 73 7.42 12.30 -9.03
CA ARG A 73 7.02 11.48 -10.19
C ARG A 73 8.14 10.56 -10.72
N ARG A 74 9.16 10.25 -9.89
CA ARG A 74 10.33 9.45 -10.30
C ARG A 74 10.06 7.95 -10.32
N PHE A 75 9.14 7.48 -9.48
CA PHE A 75 8.87 6.06 -9.28
C PHE A 75 7.39 5.77 -9.50
N PRO A 76 6.99 4.84 -10.39
CA PRO A 76 5.61 4.42 -10.51
C PRO A 76 5.10 3.88 -9.16
N VAL A 77 3.83 4.13 -8.88
CA VAL A 77 3.14 3.66 -7.67
C VAL A 77 1.96 2.81 -8.11
N TRP A 78 2.01 1.52 -7.85
CA TRP A 78 0.95 0.58 -8.21
C TRP A 78 0.26 0.05 -6.97
N ILE A 79 -1.04 -0.24 -7.08
CA ILE A 79 -1.87 -0.80 -6.03
C ILE A 79 -2.46 -2.10 -6.56
N ILE A 80 -2.36 -3.18 -5.80
CA ILE A 80 -3.03 -4.45 -6.12
C ILE A 80 -4.19 -4.68 -5.16
N SER A 81 -5.37 -5.10 -5.64
CA SER A 81 -6.44 -5.55 -4.74
C SER A 81 -6.10 -6.93 -4.16
N HIS A 82 -6.76 -7.33 -3.08
CA HIS A 82 -6.82 -8.76 -2.76
C HIS A 82 -7.53 -9.51 -3.88
N ALA A 83 -7.15 -10.78 -4.09
CA ALA A 83 -7.65 -11.58 -5.22
C ALA A 83 -9.16 -11.82 -5.09
N GLY A 84 -9.95 -11.39 -6.08
CA GLY A 84 -11.42 -11.47 -6.03
C GLY A 84 -12.10 -10.37 -5.20
N HIS A 85 -11.37 -9.37 -4.72
CA HIS A 85 -11.94 -8.25 -3.96
C HIS A 85 -12.32 -7.05 -4.86
N ALA A 86 -12.15 -7.18 -6.17
CA ALA A 86 -12.64 -6.21 -7.14
C ALA A 86 -13.77 -6.81 -7.99
N LEU A 87 -14.67 -5.95 -8.47
CA LEU A 87 -15.68 -6.35 -9.44
C LEU A 87 -14.99 -6.73 -10.74
N ALA A 88 -15.07 -8.01 -11.12
CA ALA A 88 -14.46 -8.48 -12.35
C ALA A 88 -15.09 -7.80 -13.58
N PRO A 89 -14.30 -7.60 -14.67
CA PRO A 89 -14.83 -7.08 -15.93
C PRO A 89 -16.00 -7.92 -16.45
N ARG A 90 -16.92 -7.26 -17.17
CA ARG A 90 -18.10 -7.92 -17.76
C ARG A 90 -17.70 -9.14 -18.58
N GLY A 91 -18.38 -10.27 -18.36
CA GLY A 91 -18.17 -11.51 -19.10
C GLY A 91 -17.15 -12.47 -18.47
N LYS A 92 -16.50 -12.10 -17.36
CA LYS A 92 -15.63 -13.00 -16.60
C LYS A 92 -16.39 -13.71 -15.47
N LYS A 93 -15.97 -14.94 -15.14
CA LYS A 93 -16.57 -15.71 -14.05
C LYS A 93 -16.22 -15.06 -12.71
N ILE A 94 -17.25 -14.55 -12.02
CA ILE A 94 -17.15 -14.12 -10.63
C ILE A 94 -17.46 -15.33 -9.75
N LEU A 95 -16.48 -15.80 -8.98
CA LEU A 95 -16.69 -16.95 -8.07
C LEU A 95 -17.60 -16.57 -6.89
N LYS A 96 -17.39 -15.38 -6.32
CA LYS A 96 -18.16 -14.77 -5.21
C LYS A 96 -18.05 -13.25 -5.31
N SER A 97 -19.00 -12.50 -4.73
CA SER A 97 -18.92 -11.04 -4.72
C SER A 97 -17.76 -10.54 -3.86
N SER A 98 -17.31 -9.31 -4.14
CA SER A 98 -16.23 -8.62 -3.42
C SER A 98 -16.49 -8.54 -1.91
N GLU A 99 -17.73 -8.33 -1.50
CA GLU A 99 -18.13 -8.17 -0.10
C GLU A 99 -18.04 -9.48 0.66
N VAL A 100 -18.43 -10.60 0.01
CA VAL A 100 -18.32 -11.94 0.60
C VAL A 100 -16.86 -12.33 0.78
N ASN A 101 -15.99 -11.97 -0.16
CA ASN A 101 -14.56 -12.22 -0.04
C ASN A 101 -13.93 -11.38 1.07
N ALA A 102 -14.32 -10.11 1.22
CA ALA A 102 -13.89 -9.26 2.33
C ALA A 102 -14.31 -9.80 3.70
N ALA A 103 -15.57 -10.24 3.83
CA ALA A 103 -16.05 -10.86 5.06
C ALA A 103 -15.35 -12.20 5.35
N TYR A 104 -15.07 -12.99 4.30
CA TYR A 104 -14.32 -14.24 4.42
C TYR A 104 -12.87 -14.00 4.85
N LEU A 105 -12.19 -12.99 4.29
CA LEU A 105 -10.84 -12.59 4.68
C LEU A 105 -10.78 -12.28 6.18
N GLY A 106 -11.64 -11.39 6.68
CA GLY A 106 -11.67 -11.07 8.11
C GLY A 106 -11.96 -12.29 9.00
N SER A 107 -12.86 -13.18 8.57
CA SER A 107 -13.17 -14.43 9.29
C SER A 107 -11.99 -15.42 9.29
N GLN A 108 -11.26 -15.53 8.19
CA GLN A 108 -10.08 -16.38 8.09
C GLN A 108 -8.92 -15.83 8.92
N GLU A 109 -8.65 -14.53 8.86
CA GLU A 109 -7.60 -13.91 9.67
C GLU A 109 -7.82 -14.15 11.17
N MET A 110 -9.06 -14.01 11.66
CA MET A 110 -9.41 -14.32 13.06
C MET A 110 -9.18 -15.78 13.46
N ARG A 111 -9.13 -16.72 12.50
CA ARG A 111 -8.94 -18.16 12.76
C ARG A 111 -7.49 -18.61 12.60
N GLU A 112 -6.81 -18.09 11.58
CA GLU A 112 -5.51 -18.57 11.17
C GLU A 112 -4.37 -17.68 11.68
N VAL A 113 -4.58 -16.36 11.74
CA VAL A 113 -3.58 -15.37 12.15
C VAL A 113 -3.68 -15.14 13.66
N VAL A 114 -3.39 -16.21 14.42
CA VAL A 114 -3.46 -16.19 15.89
C VAL A 114 -2.14 -15.83 16.57
N LYS A 115 -1.05 -15.78 15.80
CA LYS A 115 0.28 -15.38 16.27
C LYS A 115 1.01 -14.56 15.20
N ARG A 116 1.87 -13.65 15.66
CA ARG A 116 2.78 -12.89 14.80
C ARG A 116 3.90 -13.81 14.29
N ASP A 117 4.31 -13.62 13.04
CA ASP A 117 5.41 -14.36 12.42
C ASP A 117 6.76 -13.70 12.77
N ASP A 118 7.21 -13.96 13.99
CA ASP A 118 8.40 -13.32 14.56
C ASP A 118 9.68 -13.73 13.84
N GLU A 119 9.73 -14.96 13.34
CA GLU A 119 10.86 -15.47 12.57
C GLU A 119 11.07 -14.65 11.29
N THR A 120 10.00 -14.46 10.50
CA THR A 120 10.07 -13.68 9.25
C THR A 120 10.38 -12.21 9.53
N ILE A 121 9.77 -11.62 10.56
CA ILE A 121 10.05 -10.23 10.96
C ILE A 121 11.53 -10.08 11.33
N LYS A 122 12.07 -10.98 12.14
CA LYS A 122 13.47 -10.93 12.56
C LYS A 122 14.44 -11.07 11.39
N GLU A 123 14.15 -11.97 10.46
CA GLU A 123 14.98 -12.19 9.26
C GLU A 123 15.06 -10.94 8.37
N HIS A 124 13.98 -10.17 8.29
CA HIS A 124 13.86 -9.04 7.38
C HIS A 124 13.83 -7.67 8.07
N LEU A 125 14.05 -7.62 9.39
CA LEU A 125 13.93 -6.43 10.22
C LEU A 125 14.64 -5.18 9.64
N PRO A 126 15.86 -5.25 9.06
CA PRO A 126 16.53 -4.08 8.48
C PRO A 126 15.83 -3.48 7.26
N LYS A 127 14.85 -4.18 6.66
CA LYS A 127 14.07 -3.74 5.50
C LYS A 127 12.65 -3.30 5.87
N LEU A 128 12.25 -3.45 7.13
CA LEU A 128 10.89 -3.23 7.59
C LEU A 128 10.81 -1.93 8.39
N ILE A 129 9.84 -1.09 8.03
CA ILE A 129 9.40 0.02 8.86
C ILE A 129 7.99 -0.32 9.34
N PHE A 130 7.82 -0.39 10.66
CA PHE A 130 6.51 -0.54 11.26
C PHE A 130 6.01 0.81 11.74
N TYR A 131 4.80 1.20 11.33
CA TYR A 131 4.20 2.47 11.70
C TYR A 131 2.84 2.26 12.33
N TYR A 132 2.66 2.77 13.56
CA TYR A 132 1.47 2.58 14.38
C TYR A 132 0.75 3.91 14.63
N GLY A 133 -0.59 3.88 14.64
CA GLY A 133 -1.40 5.03 15.04
C GLY A 133 -1.45 5.19 16.56
N ALA A 134 -1.23 6.39 17.10
CA ALA A 134 -1.32 6.62 18.54
C ALA A 134 -2.76 6.60 19.09
N THR A 135 -3.75 6.71 18.22
CA THR A 135 -5.18 6.75 18.56
C THR A 135 -5.99 5.72 17.76
N ASP A 136 -5.33 4.64 17.32
CA ASP A 136 -5.95 3.62 16.49
C ASP A 136 -6.66 2.56 17.36
N SER A 137 -7.99 2.53 17.30
CA SER A 137 -8.79 1.53 18.03
C SER A 137 -8.78 0.13 17.39
N TRP A 138 -8.35 0.01 16.13
CA TRP A 138 -8.25 -1.27 15.42
C TRP A 138 -6.89 -1.95 15.68
N CYS A 139 -5.84 -1.15 15.82
CA CYS A 139 -4.50 -1.59 16.18
C CYS A 139 -4.05 -0.82 17.44
N PRO A 140 -4.44 -1.30 18.63
CA PRO A 140 -4.16 -0.62 19.90
C PRO A 140 -2.66 -0.37 20.12
N LYS A 141 -2.35 0.68 20.90
CA LYS A 141 -0.96 1.11 21.16
C LYS A 141 -0.12 -0.01 21.78
N GLU A 142 -0.74 -0.91 22.52
CA GLU A 142 -0.09 -2.07 23.14
C GLU A 142 0.68 -2.91 22.10
N TYR A 143 0.18 -3.05 20.87
CA TYR A 143 0.88 -3.77 19.81
C TYR A 143 2.16 -3.07 19.33
N TYR A 144 2.19 -1.73 19.37
CA TYR A 144 3.43 -0.97 19.15
C TYR A 144 4.43 -1.23 20.29
N ASP A 145 3.96 -1.24 21.54
CA ASP A 145 4.81 -1.47 22.71
C ASP A 145 5.41 -2.89 22.69
N ASP A 146 4.62 -3.90 22.31
CA ASP A 146 5.07 -5.28 22.13
C ASP A 146 6.12 -5.40 21.03
N MET A 147 5.88 -4.78 19.86
CA MET A 147 6.88 -4.77 18.78
C MET A 147 8.20 -4.12 19.22
N LYS A 148 8.13 -3.00 19.95
CA LYS A 148 9.34 -2.32 20.46
C LYS A 148 10.10 -3.15 21.47
N LYS A 149 9.39 -3.91 22.30
CA LYS A 149 9.98 -4.82 23.27
C LYS A 149 10.67 -6.01 22.59
N ASP A 150 10.01 -6.62 21.61
CA ASP A 150 10.49 -7.86 20.99
C ASP A 150 11.57 -7.60 19.92
N PHE A 151 11.50 -6.44 19.24
CA PHE A 151 12.44 -6.02 18.20
C PHE A 151 13.01 -4.62 18.51
N PRO A 152 13.83 -4.47 19.56
CA PRO A 152 14.33 -3.17 20.01
C PRO A 152 15.17 -2.44 18.95
N GLU A 153 15.85 -3.19 18.08
CA GLU A 153 16.67 -2.67 16.98
C GLU A 153 15.83 -2.34 15.72
N GLY A 154 14.53 -2.61 15.74
CA GLY A 154 13.64 -2.40 14.60
C GLY A 154 13.24 -0.94 14.40
N ASP A 155 13.08 -0.55 13.14
CA ASP A 155 12.47 0.73 12.79
C ASP A 155 10.95 0.68 13.02
N ILE A 156 10.57 0.96 14.26
CA ILE A 156 9.19 0.90 14.74
C ILE A 156 8.81 2.30 15.25
N ARG A 157 7.78 2.88 14.66
CA ARG A 157 7.41 4.30 14.82
C ARG A 157 5.97 4.42 15.30
N LEU A 158 5.73 5.38 16.19
CA LEU A 158 4.40 5.73 16.67
C LEU A 158 3.98 7.09 16.09
N CYS A 159 2.75 7.19 15.60
CA CYS A 159 2.23 8.40 14.99
C CYS A 159 2.01 9.52 16.01
N GLU A 160 2.88 10.54 16.00
CA GLU A 160 2.71 11.75 16.83
C GLU A 160 1.63 12.70 16.28
N LYS A 161 1.30 12.58 14.99
CA LYS A 161 0.36 13.45 14.27
C LYS A 161 -1.12 13.09 14.47
N LYS A 162 -1.43 12.03 15.25
CA LYS A 162 -2.80 11.53 15.49
C LYS A 162 -3.58 11.22 14.21
N ILE A 163 -2.89 10.68 13.20
CA ILE A 163 -3.54 10.22 11.97
C ILE A 163 -4.39 8.98 12.31
N PRO A 164 -5.68 8.95 11.93
CA PRO A 164 -6.56 7.82 12.22
C PRO A 164 -6.22 6.59 11.36
N HIS A 165 -6.71 5.42 11.78
CA HIS A 165 -6.53 4.14 11.06
C HIS A 165 -6.82 4.26 9.56
N ALA A 166 -7.97 4.84 9.20
CA ALA A 166 -8.40 5.02 7.82
C ALA A 166 -7.80 6.27 7.16
N PHE A 167 -6.48 6.45 7.28
CA PHE A 167 -5.76 7.62 6.76
C PHE A 167 -6.01 7.84 5.25
N VAL A 168 -6.21 6.77 4.49
CA VAL A 168 -6.43 6.82 3.04
C VAL A 168 -7.64 7.67 2.64
N MET A 169 -8.61 7.86 3.55
CA MET A 169 -9.81 8.66 3.28
C MET A 169 -9.61 10.17 3.45
N SER A 170 -8.68 10.62 4.30
CA SER A 170 -8.60 12.05 4.66
C SER A 170 -7.19 12.58 4.96
N PHE A 171 -6.23 11.72 5.24
CA PHE A 171 -4.85 12.06 5.61
C PHE A 171 -3.83 11.42 4.66
N PHE A 172 -4.28 11.14 3.43
CA PHE A 172 -3.47 10.46 2.44
C PHE A 172 -2.28 11.31 1.99
N GLN A 173 -2.39 12.64 2.01
CA GLN A 173 -1.30 13.53 1.62
C GLN A 173 -0.20 13.53 2.68
N GLU A 174 -0.56 13.70 3.94
CA GLU A 174 0.36 13.70 5.07
C GLU A 174 1.09 12.36 5.19
N MET A 175 0.38 11.25 5.01
CA MET A 175 0.99 9.92 5.00
C MET A 175 1.95 9.76 3.81
N ALA A 176 1.58 10.25 2.63
CA ALA A 176 2.41 10.15 1.43
C ALA A 176 3.71 10.93 1.60
N ASP A 177 3.66 12.13 2.17
CA ASP A 177 4.84 12.95 2.44
C ASP A 177 5.76 12.26 3.45
N MET A 178 5.20 11.70 4.52
CA MET A 178 5.96 10.93 5.51
C MET A 178 6.64 9.71 4.89
N VAL A 179 5.92 8.91 4.11
CA VAL A 179 6.49 7.73 3.44
C VAL A 179 7.57 8.13 2.43
N ALA A 180 7.36 9.20 1.66
CA ALA A 180 8.36 9.70 0.72
C ALA A 180 9.64 10.15 1.42
N ASP A 181 9.53 10.80 2.59
CA ASP A 181 10.67 11.17 3.42
C ASP A 181 11.41 9.95 3.96
N TRP A 182 10.70 8.90 4.40
CA TRP A 182 11.32 7.67 4.91
C TRP A 182 12.09 6.92 3.81
N LEU A 183 11.55 6.92 2.60
CA LEU A 183 12.17 6.25 1.46
C LEU A 183 13.31 7.08 0.84
N LYS A 184 13.46 8.36 1.20
CA LYS A 184 14.35 9.32 0.51
C LYS A 184 15.78 8.81 0.37
N ASP A 185 16.36 8.27 1.45
CA ASP A 185 17.74 7.80 1.44
C ASP A 185 17.92 6.58 0.53
N ASP A 186 16.98 5.65 0.56
CA ASP A 186 17.01 4.46 -0.30
C ASP A 186 16.77 4.81 -1.77
N LEU A 187 15.86 5.76 -2.03
CA LEU A 187 15.58 6.28 -3.37
C LEU A 187 16.73 7.14 -3.93
N SER A 188 17.57 7.74 -3.07
CA SER A 188 18.72 8.55 -3.48
C SER A 188 19.92 7.73 -3.95
N LYS A 189 20.03 6.47 -3.50
CA LYS A 189 21.12 5.55 -3.83
C LYS A 189 20.97 4.89 -5.22
N MET A 190 19.85 5.12 -5.92
CA MET A 190 19.47 4.49 -7.20
C MET A 190 19.62 5.43 -8.40
#